data_AF-A0A250IR10-F1
#
_entry.id   AF-A0A250IR10-F1
#
_cell.length_a   1.000
_cell.length_b   1.000
_cell.length_c   1.000
_cell.angle_alpha   90.00
_cell.angle_beta   90.00
_cell.angle_gamma   90.00
#
_symmetry.space_group_name_H-M   'P 1'
#
loop_
_entity.id
_entity.type
_entity.pdbx_description
1 polymer ?
#
loop_
_entity_poly.entity_id
_entity_poly.type
_entity_poly.pdbx_seq_one_letter_code
_entity_poly.pdbx_strand_id
1 'polypeptide(L)'
;MKERATKTRSTWRLAGFLLVLGVALGAHAEPPSSNLPGRKPDTSEPWGAFLGRAAHEAIGRQYRVQHPTHAVFLDTVNLSTIVEEGRLGDPERLSKFARRLRPDITDTRALVLFEIKPDNEDGRKEGRAQAGRYLAALNAAVEPHKQLSGGTGFDGSLFIEFENGGALWQLSWRTPEPGVTLYRWSYRRKQPNASWKERAAQKEEALPREEIEQRGGWVEQALRAAYERGDWPSGFQGQVYLPVDCR
;
A
#
# COMPACT_ATOMS: atom_id res chain seq x y z
N MET A 1 -81.92 5.86 38.51
CA MET A 1 -81.56 4.50 39.00
C MET A 1 -80.65 3.84 37.99
N LYS A 2 -79.75 3.01 38.50
CA LYS A 2 -78.66 2.27 37.83
C LYS A 2 -79.03 1.76 36.44
N GLU A 3 -78.04 1.75 35.54
CA GLU A 3 -77.64 0.51 34.87
C GLU A 3 -76.27 0.66 34.16
N ARG A 4 -75.37 -0.29 34.44
CA ARG A 4 -74.20 -0.61 33.63
C ARG A 4 -74.52 -1.92 32.91
N ALA A 5 -74.33 -1.96 31.59
CA ALA A 5 -74.13 -3.19 30.82
C ALA A 5 -73.20 -2.86 29.63
N THR A 6 -71.94 -3.30 29.65
CA THR A 6 -71.34 -4.45 28.92
C THR A 6 -71.26 -4.34 27.39
N LYS A 7 -70.00 -4.36 26.89
CA LYS A 7 -69.46 -4.82 25.58
C LYS A 7 -70.15 -4.26 24.31
N THR A 8 -69.45 -3.79 23.27
CA THR A 8 -68.51 -4.54 22.43
C THR A 8 -67.82 -3.60 21.41
N ARG A 9 -66.64 -4.02 20.95
CA ARG A 9 -65.77 -3.53 19.85
C ARG A 9 -66.36 -2.56 18.81
N SER A 10 -65.61 -1.50 18.51
CA SER A 10 -65.55 -0.93 17.16
C SER A 10 -64.14 -0.36 16.89
N THR A 11 -63.59 -0.83 15.80
CA THR A 11 -62.30 -0.49 15.18
C THR A 11 -62.33 0.93 14.60
N TRP A 12 -61.39 1.79 14.99
CA TRP A 12 -61.06 3.00 14.26
C TRP A 12 -59.57 3.01 13.91
N ARG A 13 -59.29 2.87 12.62
CA ARG A 13 -58.07 3.31 11.95
C ARG A 13 -58.22 4.80 11.64
N LEU A 14 -57.20 5.60 11.93
CA LEU A 14 -56.60 6.68 11.12
C LEU A 14 -55.59 7.39 12.05
N ALA A 15 -54.29 7.12 11.91
CA ALA A 15 -53.36 7.78 10.97
C ALA A 15 -52.94 9.18 11.45
N GLY A 16 -51.64 9.35 11.72
CA GLY A 16 -51.07 10.67 11.98
C GLY A 16 -49.67 10.67 12.59
N PHE A 17 -48.66 10.33 11.78
CA PHE A 17 -47.25 10.76 11.93
C PHE A 17 -46.51 10.37 13.22
N LEU A 18 -46.00 9.13 13.23
CA LEU A 18 -44.79 8.78 14.01
C LEU A 18 -43.61 8.74 13.04
N LEU A 19 -42.65 9.61 13.31
CA LEU A 19 -41.45 9.85 12.53
C LEU A 19 -40.70 8.53 12.27
N VAL A 20 -40.60 8.16 11.01
CA VAL A 20 -39.76 7.06 10.52
C VAL A 20 -38.31 7.55 10.56
N LEU A 21 -37.56 7.16 11.59
CA LEU A 21 -36.09 7.14 11.53
C LEU A 21 -35.65 5.69 11.39
N GLY A 22 -35.86 5.15 10.20
CA GLY A 22 -35.34 3.87 9.76
C GLY A 22 -34.59 4.09 8.45
N VAL A 23 -33.30 4.41 8.54
CA VAL A 23 -32.37 4.20 7.43
C VAL A 23 -31.24 3.34 7.96
N ALA A 24 -31.41 2.05 7.70
CA ALA A 24 -30.39 1.04 7.46
C ALA A 24 -29.00 1.29 8.06
N LEU A 25 -28.73 0.67 9.21
CA LEU A 25 -27.43 0.06 9.46
C LEU A 25 -27.21 -1.04 8.41
N GLY A 26 -26.75 -0.63 7.23
CA GLY A 26 -26.33 -1.53 6.17
C GLY A 26 -24.97 -2.12 6.51
N ALA A 27 -24.99 -3.34 7.05
CA ALA A 27 -23.95 -4.35 6.98
C ALA A 27 -22.50 -3.86 7.20
N HIS A 28 -22.06 -3.92 8.46
CA HIS A 28 -20.71 -4.42 8.72
C HIS A 28 -20.63 -5.83 8.13
N ALA A 29 -20.20 -5.94 6.88
CA ALA A 29 -19.77 -7.21 6.35
C ALA A 29 -18.55 -7.63 7.16
N GLU A 30 -18.75 -8.56 8.09
CA GLU A 30 -17.66 -9.37 8.65
C GLU A 30 -16.77 -9.81 7.49
N PRO A 31 -15.45 -9.53 7.49
CA PRO A 31 -14.59 -10.00 6.42
C PRO A 31 -14.48 -11.54 6.52
N PRO A 32 -14.89 -12.32 5.49
CA PRO A 32 -14.74 -13.75 5.55
C PRO A 32 -13.29 -14.19 5.30
N SER A 33 -12.90 -15.20 6.06
CA SER A 33 -11.77 -16.13 5.94
C SER A 33 -10.36 -15.63 6.33
N SER A 34 -9.98 -16.08 7.52
CA SER A 34 -8.74 -15.90 8.28
C SER A 34 -7.52 -16.70 7.80
N ASN A 35 -7.58 -17.38 6.65
CA ASN A 35 -6.64 -18.47 6.36
C ASN A 35 -5.87 -18.26 5.06
N LEU A 36 -5.11 -17.16 4.95
CA LEU A 36 -4.26 -16.90 3.80
C LEU A 36 -2.77 -16.85 4.20
N PRO A 37 -1.87 -17.50 3.43
CA PRO A 37 -0.44 -17.44 3.69
C PRO A 37 0.04 -15.99 3.78
N GLY A 38 0.77 -15.64 4.85
CA GLY A 38 1.32 -14.29 5.06
C GLY A 38 0.46 -13.33 5.89
N ARG A 39 -0.85 -13.58 6.03
CA ARG A 39 -1.71 -12.86 6.99
C ARG A 39 -1.78 -13.68 8.27
N LYS A 40 -1.39 -13.10 9.41
CA LYS A 40 -1.62 -13.82 10.68
C LYS A 40 -3.14 -13.99 10.87
N PRO A 41 -3.63 -15.20 11.20
CA PRO A 41 -5.06 -15.51 11.23
C PRO A 41 -5.90 -14.63 12.17
N ASP A 42 -5.24 -13.99 13.14
CA ASP A 42 -5.80 -13.11 14.17
C ASP A 42 -5.74 -11.62 13.83
N THR A 43 -5.29 -11.23 12.63
CA THR A 43 -5.16 -9.80 12.25
C THR A 43 -6.44 -9.23 11.66
N SER A 44 -6.90 -8.10 12.22
CA SER A 44 -8.00 -7.28 11.69
C SER A 44 -7.55 -6.27 10.63
N GLU A 45 -6.29 -6.36 10.15
CA GLU A 45 -5.72 -5.40 9.21
C GLU A 45 -6.50 -5.39 7.88
N PRO A 46 -6.92 -4.21 7.38
CA PRO A 46 -7.56 -4.09 6.08
C PRO A 46 -6.64 -4.54 4.95
N TRP A 47 -7.21 -5.12 3.89
CA TRP A 47 -6.47 -5.54 2.70
C TRP A 47 -5.61 -4.44 2.06
N GLY A 48 -6.04 -3.18 2.15
CA GLY A 48 -5.26 -2.02 1.71
C GLY A 48 -3.90 -1.91 2.42
N ALA A 49 -3.79 -2.34 3.68
CA ALA A 49 -2.53 -2.35 4.41
C ALA A 49 -1.56 -3.41 3.88
N PHE A 50 -2.05 -4.59 3.50
CA PHE A 50 -1.23 -5.66 2.90
C PHE A 50 -0.67 -5.24 1.54
N LEU A 51 -1.53 -4.74 0.65
CA LEU A 51 -1.10 -4.26 -0.67
C LEU A 51 -0.20 -3.02 -0.58
N GLY A 52 -0.39 -2.20 0.46
CA GLY A 52 0.53 -1.10 0.77
C GLY A 52 1.91 -1.59 1.14
N ARG A 53 2.02 -2.53 2.09
CA ARG A 53 3.31 -3.14 2.45
C ARG A 53 4.01 -3.77 1.25
N ALA A 54 3.28 -4.54 0.44
CA ALA A 54 3.85 -5.16 -0.75
C ALA A 54 4.34 -4.12 -1.78
N ALA A 55 3.64 -3.00 -1.93
CA ALA A 55 4.09 -1.90 -2.79
C ALA A 55 5.37 -1.25 -2.26
N HIS A 56 5.43 -0.92 -0.97
CA HIS A 56 6.62 -0.31 -0.34
C HIS A 56 7.83 -1.24 -0.48
N GLU A 57 7.67 -2.53 -0.19
CA GLU A 57 8.73 -3.52 -0.32
C GLU A 57 9.25 -3.63 -1.76
N ALA A 58 8.35 -3.77 -2.74
CA ALA A 58 8.75 -3.89 -4.15
C ALA A 58 9.43 -2.63 -4.68
N ILE A 59 8.88 -1.45 -4.39
CA ILE A 59 9.40 -0.16 -4.85
C ILE A 59 10.78 0.10 -4.21
N GLY A 60 10.93 -0.12 -2.90
CA GLY A 60 12.21 0.01 -2.21
C GLY A 60 13.28 -0.94 -2.75
N ARG A 61 12.93 -2.21 -3.00
CA ARG A 61 13.84 -3.18 -3.61
C ARG A 61 14.24 -2.79 -5.03
N GLN A 62 13.28 -2.33 -5.83
CA GLN A 62 13.56 -1.87 -7.18
C GLN A 62 14.52 -0.69 -7.19
N TYR A 63 14.39 0.24 -6.25
CA TYR A 63 15.34 1.36 -6.12
C TYR A 63 16.77 0.85 -5.87
N ARG A 64 16.94 -0.12 -4.96
CA ARG A 64 18.25 -0.75 -4.69
C ARG A 64 18.82 -1.47 -5.91
N VAL A 65 18.00 -2.15 -6.68
CA VAL A 65 18.42 -2.83 -7.93
C VAL A 65 18.91 -1.80 -8.96
N GLN A 66 18.27 -0.64 -9.06
CA GLN A 66 18.69 0.44 -9.96
C GLN A 66 19.95 1.16 -9.48
N HIS A 67 20.26 1.10 -8.19
CA HIS A 67 21.38 1.80 -7.56
C HIS A 67 22.27 0.84 -6.75
N PRO A 68 22.91 -0.17 -7.41
CA PRO A 68 23.57 -1.27 -6.72
C PRO A 68 24.80 -0.87 -5.90
N THR A 69 25.38 0.31 -6.15
CA THR A 69 26.56 0.83 -5.45
C THR A 69 26.21 1.89 -4.40
N HIS A 70 24.93 2.25 -4.27
CA HIS A 70 24.48 3.27 -3.34
C HIS A 70 24.19 2.70 -1.95
N ALA A 71 24.39 3.51 -0.92
CA ALA A 71 23.97 3.19 0.44
C ALA A 71 22.50 3.57 0.61
N VAL A 72 21.63 2.57 0.44
CA VAL A 72 20.17 2.74 0.48
C VAL A 72 19.59 2.05 1.71
N PHE A 73 18.83 2.81 2.49
CA PHE A 73 18.09 2.38 3.67
C PHE A 73 16.59 2.40 3.38
N LEU A 74 15.86 1.39 3.85
CA LEU A 74 14.42 1.23 3.65
C LEU A 74 13.64 1.44 4.95
N ASP A 75 12.32 1.42 4.86
CA ASP A 75 11.30 1.63 5.93
C ASP A 75 11.47 0.82 7.24
N THR A 76 12.36 -0.16 7.28
CA THR A 76 12.75 -0.89 8.49
C THR A 76 13.83 -0.21 9.31
N VAL A 77 14.57 0.74 8.71
CA VAL A 77 15.71 1.43 9.31
C VAL A 77 15.28 2.82 9.80
N ASN A 78 15.68 3.17 11.01
CA ASN A 78 15.32 4.44 11.63
C ASN A 78 16.35 5.55 11.34
N LEU A 79 15.97 6.81 11.52
CA LEU A 79 16.84 7.96 11.25
C LEU A 79 18.15 7.94 12.03
N SER A 80 18.16 7.44 13.27
CA SER A 80 19.40 7.34 14.06
C SER A 80 20.42 6.44 13.35
N THR A 81 19.98 5.26 12.95
CA THR A 81 20.80 4.29 12.20
C THR A 81 21.20 4.83 10.83
N ILE A 82 20.29 5.51 10.12
CA ILE A 82 20.59 6.14 8.82
C ILE A 82 21.70 7.19 8.95
N VAL A 83 21.66 8.05 9.98
CA VAL A 83 22.69 9.07 10.19
C VAL A 83 24.04 8.43 10.51
N GLU A 84 24.04 7.41 11.37
CA GLU A 84 25.23 6.69 11.82
C GLU A 84 25.87 5.87 10.69
N GLU A 85 25.14 4.91 10.14
CA GLU A 85 25.64 3.99 9.13
C GLU A 85 25.85 4.67 7.77
N GLY A 86 25.00 5.66 7.46
CA GLY A 86 25.16 6.52 6.29
C GLY A 86 26.31 7.53 6.41
N ARG A 87 26.97 7.61 7.57
CA ARG A 87 28.07 8.54 7.87
C ARG A 87 27.71 9.98 7.55
N LEU A 88 26.48 10.37 7.88
CA LEU A 88 25.92 11.68 7.53
C LEU A 88 26.24 12.76 8.56
N GLY A 89 26.46 12.38 9.81
CA GLY A 89 26.72 13.30 10.91
C GLY A 89 26.60 12.60 12.27
N ASP A 90 26.11 13.34 13.27
CA ASP A 90 25.96 12.84 14.64
C ASP A 90 24.47 12.50 14.93
N PRO A 91 24.13 11.22 15.13
CA PRO A 91 22.77 10.80 15.48
C PRO A 91 22.25 11.43 16.78
N GLU A 92 23.14 11.83 17.69
CA GLU A 92 22.74 12.43 18.96
C GLU A 92 22.07 13.82 18.77
N ARG A 93 22.33 14.49 17.64
CA ARG A 93 21.68 15.74 17.25
C ARG A 93 20.20 15.57 16.87
N LEU A 94 19.75 14.35 16.59
CA LEU A 94 18.33 14.05 16.41
C LEU A 94 17.61 14.05 17.77
N SER A 95 16.41 14.64 17.80
CA SER A 95 15.54 14.50 18.97
C SER A 95 15.19 13.03 19.25
N LYS A 96 14.91 12.67 20.51
CA LYS A 96 14.53 11.29 20.90
C LYS A 96 13.37 10.71 20.08
N PHE A 97 12.45 11.57 19.62
CA PHE A 97 11.37 11.14 18.73
C PHE A 97 11.87 10.96 17.29
N ALA A 98 12.60 11.93 16.75
CA ALA A 98 13.14 11.88 15.39
C ALA A 98 14.00 10.64 15.14
N ARG A 99 14.82 10.22 16.12
CA ARG A 99 15.64 9.00 16.04
C ARG A 99 14.87 7.75 15.63
N ARG A 100 13.57 7.66 15.95
CA ARG A 100 12.72 6.49 15.72
C ARG A 100 11.92 6.54 14.41
N LEU A 101 11.94 7.67 13.72
CA LEU A 101 11.25 7.84 12.45
C LEU A 101 11.90 6.97 11.36
N ARG A 102 11.09 6.49 10.42
CA ARG A 102 11.49 5.53 9.38
C ARG A 102 10.97 6.00 8.03
N PRO A 103 11.79 6.67 7.22
CA PRO A 103 11.42 7.03 5.86
C PRO A 103 11.36 5.80 4.96
N ASP A 104 10.56 5.86 3.90
CA ASP A 104 10.35 4.68 3.05
C ASP A 104 11.60 4.29 2.25
N ILE A 105 12.29 5.28 1.66
CA ILE A 105 13.60 5.10 1.01
C ILE A 105 14.50 6.27 1.38
N THR A 106 15.71 6.01 1.84
CA THR A 106 16.77 7.00 1.98
C THR A 106 18.05 6.52 1.32
N ASP A 107 18.54 7.29 0.35
CA ASP A 107 19.81 7.06 -0.32
C ASP A 107 20.83 8.09 0.15
N THR A 108 21.79 7.64 0.97
CA THR A 108 22.79 8.53 1.56
C THR A 108 23.97 8.80 0.63
N ARG A 109 24.07 8.08 -0.49
CA ARG A 109 25.07 8.35 -1.53
C ARG A 109 24.58 9.45 -2.47
N ALA A 110 23.33 9.37 -2.89
CA ALA A 110 22.67 10.38 -3.73
C ALA A 110 22.10 11.56 -2.91
N LEU A 111 22.08 11.45 -1.58
CA LEU A 111 21.53 12.44 -0.65
C LEU A 111 20.05 12.74 -0.95
N VAL A 112 19.26 11.69 -1.15
CA VAL A 112 17.83 11.80 -1.44
C VAL A 112 16.98 10.92 -0.54
N LEU A 113 15.74 11.36 -0.33
CA LEU A 113 14.71 10.62 0.40
C LEU A 113 13.43 10.55 -0.44
N PHE A 114 12.70 9.44 -0.31
CA PHE A 114 11.37 9.25 -0.88
C PHE A 114 10.40 8.73 0.18
N GLU A 115 9.19 9.27 0.17
CA GLU A 115 8.00 8.71 0.81
C GLU A 115 7.10 8.07 -0.23
N ILE A 116 6.68 6.85 0.02
CA ILE A 116 5.80 6.06 -0.84
C ILE A 116 4.38 6.16 -0.30
N LYS A 117 3.42 6.49 -1.16
CA LYS A 117 1.99 6.64 -0.79
C LYS A 117 1.06 6.20 -1.92
N PRO A 118 -0.20 5.85 -1.65
CA PRO A 118 -1.18 5.60 -2.70
C PRO A 118 -1.35 6.81 -3.64
N ASP A 119 -1.57 6.56 -4.93
CA ASP A 119 -1.82 7.61 -5.95
C ASP A 119 -3.24 8.18 -5.83
N ASN A 120 -3.44 9.01 -4.80
CA ASN A 120 -4.61 9.84 -4.60
C ASN A 120 -4.22 11.16 -3.89
N GLU A 121 -5.16 12.09 -3.75
CA GLU A 121 -4.90 13.42 -3.21
C GLU A 121 -4.42 13.38 -1.75
N ASP A 122 -5.05 12.56 -0.92
CA ASP A 122 -4.68 12.40 0.49
C ASP A 122 -3.27 11.81 0.62
N GLY A 123 -2.97 10.75 -0.13
CA GLY A 123 -1.65 10.12 -0.18
C GLY A 123 -0.57 11.10 -0.64
N ARG A 124 -0.85 11.95 -1.63
CA ARG A 124 0.07 13.00 -2.05
C ARG A 124 0.32 14.03 -0.94
N LYS A 125 -0.74 14.49 -0.27
CA LYS A 125 -0.65 15.46 0.83
C LYS A 125 0.12 14.89 2.02
N GLU A 126 -0.18 13.65 2.40
CA GLU A 126 0.49 12.94 3.48
C GLU A 126 1.96 12.69 3.16
N GLY A 127 2.26 12.20 1.94
CA GLY A 127 3.63 11.97 1.47
C GLY A 127 4.47 13.25 1.55
N ARG A 128 3.95 14.37 1.06
CA ARG A 128 4.62 15.67 1.17
C ARG A 128 4.90 16.06 2.61
N ALA A 129 3.91 15.92 3.49
CA ALA A 129 4.05 16.27 4.89
C ALA A 129 5.06 15.37 5.62
N GLN A 130 5.08 14.07 5.33
CA GLN A 130 6.02 13.12 5.93
C GLN A 130 7.44 13.33 5.40
N ALA A 131 7.63 13.42 4.08
CA ALA A 131 8.92 13.67 3.46
C ALA A 131 9.55 14.96 4.00
N GLY A 132 8.76 16.04 4.09
CA GLY A 132 9.21 17.31 4.66
C GLY A 132 9.66 17.19 6.13
N ARG A 133 8.92 16.44 6.96
CA ARG A 133 9.30 16.19 8.36
C ARG A 133 10.60 15.40 8.47
N TYR A 134 10.77 14.36 7.64
CA TYR A 134 11.99 13.54 7.66
C TYR A 134 13.20 14.31 7.16
N LEU A 135 13.08 15.06 6.07
CA LEU A 135 14.14 15.91 5.55
C LEU A 135 14.54 16.99 6.57
N ALA A 136 13.57 17.65 7.21
CA ALA A 136 13.87 18.63 8.26
C ALA A 136 14.61 18.02 9.45
N ALA A 137 14.18 16.84 9.91
CA ALA A 137 14.82 16.13 11.02
C ALA A 137 16.24 15.67 10.67
N LEU A 138 16.43 15.03 9.50
CA LEU A 138 17.74 14.61 9.01
C LEU A 138 18.68 15.80 8.83
N ASN A 139 18.25 16.83 8.09
CA ASN A 139 19.12 17.96 7.77
C ASN A 139 19.54 18.79 9.00
N ALA A 140 18.81 18.68 10.11
CA ALA A 140 19.23 19.27 11.39
C ALA A 140 20.37 18.49 12.09
N ALA A 141 20.57 17.22 11.75
CA ALA A 141 21.55 16.33 12.38
C ALA A 141 22.79 16.02 11.52
N VAL A 142 22.68 16.14 10.19
CA VAL A 142 23.78 15.87 9.25
C VAL A 142 24.79 17.02 9.15
N GLU A 143 25.92 16.75 8.51
CA GLU A 143 26.94 17.73 8.14
C GLU A 143 26.43 18.65 7.01
N PRO A 144 26.83 19.94 6.96
CA PRO A 144 26.29 20.90 5.99
C PRO A 144 26.41 20.49 4.51
N HIS A 145 27.46 19.75 4.14
CA HIS A 145 27.69 19.29 2.76
C HIS A 145 27.01 17.95 2.43
N LYS A 146 26.28 17.36 3.39
CA LYS A 146 25.55 16.09 3.28
C LYS A 146 24.05 16.28 3.46
N GLN A 147 23.54 17.49 3.22
CA GLN A 147 22.10 17.76 3.28
C GLN A 147 21.37 16.95 2.21
N LEU A 148 20.28 16.31 2.63
CA LEU A 148 19.43 15.52 1.76
C LEU A 148 18.31 16.38 1.18
N SER A 149 17.84 16.00 0.00
CA SER A 149 16.67 16.58 -0.66
C SER A 149 15.61 15.51 -0.98
N GLY A 150 14.42 15.93 -1.40
CA GLY A 150 13.45 15.00 -1.96
C GLY A 150 13.96 14.43 -3.29
N GLY A 151 13.96 13.11 -3.45
CA GLY A 151 14.38 12.47 -4.68
C GLY A 151 13.40 12.70 -5.84
N THR A 152 13.87 12.56 -7.08
CA THR A 152 13.08 12.81 -8.29
C THR A 152 13.30 11.71 -9.34
N GLY A 153 12.40 11.61 -10.33
CA GLY A 153 12.59 10.76 -11.50
C GLY A 153 12.61 9.25 -11.22
N PHE A 154 12.07 8.83 -10.08
CA PHE A 154 11.95 7.41 -9.75
C PHE A 154 10.54 6.90 -10.09
N ASP A 155 10.41 6.41 -11.32
CA ASP A 155 9.18 5.91 -11.90
C ASP A 155 9.37 4.45 -12.35
N GLY A 156 8.29 3.69 -12.40
CA GLY A 156 8.33 2.34 -12.93
C GLY A 156 7.04 1.56 -12.78
N SER A 157 7.06 0.33 -13.28
CA SER A 157 5.98 -0.61 -13.08
C SER A 157 6.48 -2.04 -13.16
N LEU A 158 5.75 -2.94 -12.50
CA LEU A 158 5.93 -4.38 -12.60
C LEU A 158 4.57 -5.06 -12.74
N PHE A 159 4.58 -6.31 -13.17
CA PHE A 159 3.37 -7.13 -13.27
C PHE A 159 3.47 -8.40 -12.44
N ILE A 160 2.32 -8.86 -11.96
CA ILE A 160 2.14 -10.16 -11.32
C ILE A 160 1.07 -10.89 -12.10
N GLU A 161 1.47 -11.96 -12.77
CA GLU A 161 0.57 -12.90 -13.40
C GLU A 161 0.25 -14.03 -12.42
N PHE A 162 -1.03 -14.30 -12.26
CA PHE A 162 -1.56 -15.44 -11.54
C PHE A 162 -2.19 -16.41 -12.52
N GLU A 163 -1.85 -17.68 -12.40
CA GLU A 163 -2.25 -18.78 -13.28
C GLU A 163 -1.77 -18.50 -14.74
N ASN A 164 -1.33 -19.50 -15.50
CA ASN A 164 -0.83 -19.26 -16.87
C ASN A 164 -1.94 -18.67 -17.77
N GLY A 165 -1.95 -17.35 -17.98
CA GLY A 165 -3.02 -16.62 -18.69
C GLY A 165 -4.20 -16.16 -17.81
N GLY A 166 -4.08 -16.23 -16.49
CA GLY A 166 -5.10 -15.77 -15.55
C GLY A 166 -5.03 -14.27 -15.26
N ALA A 167 -5.20 -13.91 -13.99
CA ALA A 167 -5.26 -12.50 -13.57
C ALA A 167 -3.89 -11.83 -13.77
N LEU A 168 -3.86 -10.63 -14.35
CA LEU A 168 -2.65 -9.83 -14.46
C LEU A 168 -2.80 -8.56 -13.63
N TRP A 169 -2.03 -8.49 -12.56
CA TRP A 169 -1.97 -7.31 -11.70
C TRP A 169 -0.78 -6.46 -12.09
N GLN A 170 -0.92 -5.16 -11.96
CA GLN A 170 0.16 -4.20 -12.22
C GLN A 170 0.35 -3.35 -10.96
N LEU A 171 1.58 -3.27 -10.48
CA LEU A 171 2.00 -2.19 -9.60
C LEU A 171 2.70 -1.16 -10.47
N SER A 172 2.21 0.07 -10.45
CA SER A 172 2.85 1.22 -11.08
C SER A 172 3.21 2.25 -10.02
N TRP A 173 4.31 2.97 -10.20
CA TRP A 173 4.68 4.09 -9.36
C TRP A 173 5.31 5.22 -10.17
N ARG A 174 5.17 6.42 -9.64
CA ARG A 174 5.71 7.65 -10.22
C ARG A 174 6.10 8.62 -9.13
N THR A 175 7.10 9.47 -9.37
CA THR A 175 7.54 10.52 -8.44
C THR A 175 7.16 11.89 -9.00
N PRO A 176 5.90 12.33 -8.83
CA PRO A 176 5.40 13.57 -9.43
C PRO A 176 5.95 14.84 -8.79
N GLU A 177 6.49 14.75 -7.56
CA GLU A 177 7.13 15.86 -6.87
C GLU A 177 8.29 15.35 -6.00
N PRO A 178 9.30 16.21 -5.70
CA PRO A 178 10.47 15.79 -4.95
C PRO A 178 10.12 15.11 -3.62
N GLY A 179 10.62 13.89 -3.44
CA GLY A 179 10.48 13.09 -2.23
C GLY A 179 9.12 12.42 -2.05
N VAL A 180 8.22 12.47 -3.04
CA VAL A 180 6.93 11.78 -2.98
C VAL A 180 6.79 10.84 -4.17
N THR A 181 6.80 9.54 -3.89
CA THR A 181 6.53 8.47 -4.84
C THR A 181 5.10 7.97 -4.62
N LEU A 182 4.27 8.06 -5.66
CA LEU A 182 2.89 7.61 -5.63
C LEU A 182 2.77 6.26 -6.33
N TYR A 183 2.10 5.30 -5.70
CA TYR A 183 1.85 3.97 -6.26
C TYR A 183 0.38 3.71 -6.53
N ARG A 184 0.11 2.91 -7.57
CA ARG A 184 -1.21 2.39 -7.88
C ARG A 184 -1.12 0.92 -8.24
N TRP A 185 -2.00 0.14 -7.63
CA TRP A 185 -2.29 -1.21 -8.04
C TRP A 185 -3.46 -1.25 -9.02
N SER A 186 -3.34 -2.03 -10.07
CA SER A 186 -4.42 -2.22 -11.04
C SER A 186 -4.47 -3.62 -11.63
N TYR A 187 -5.56 -3.87 -12.34
CA TYR A 187 -5.96 -5.17 -12.82
C TYR A 187 -6.16 -5.14 -14.33
N ARG A 188 -5.78 -6.23 -15.01
CA ARG A 188 -6.18 -6.56 -16.38
C ARG A 188 -6.87 -7.91 -16.36
N ARG A 189 -7.95 -8.01 -17.13
CA ARG A 189 -8.82 -9.20 -17.11
C ARG A 189 -8.07 -10.42 -17.62
N LYS A 190 -8.48 -11.57 -17.09
CA LYS A 190 -8.04 -12.88 -17.60
C LYS A 190 -8.35 -12.95 -19.09
N GLN A 191 -7.34 -13.27 -19.88
CA GLN A 191 -7.49 -13.56 -21.30
C GLN A 191 -6.68 -14.84 -21.57
N PRO A 192 -7.34 -16.00 -21.59
CA PRO A 192 -6.68 -17.27 -21.83
C PRO A 192 -5.85 -17.21 -23.12
N ASN A 193 -4.66 -17.80 -23.08
CA ASN A 193 -3.71 -17.88 -24.20
C ASN A 193 -3.12 -16.53 -24.69
N ALA A 194 -3.47 -15.40 -24.06
CA ALA A 194 -2.81 -14.13 -24.35
C ALA A 194 -1.50 -14.01 -23.56
N SER A 195 -0.45 -13.57 -24.25
CA SER A 195 0.81 -13.19 -23.63
C SER A 195 0.61 -12.09 -22.59
N TRP A 196 1.56 -11.95 -21.66
CA TRP A 196 1.52 -10.84 -20.71
C TRP A 196 1.58 -9.48 -21.41
N LYS A 197 2.29 -9.36 -22.54
CA LYS A 197 2.38 -8.12 -23.34
C LYS A 197 1.03 -7.73 -23.94
N GLU A 198 0.30 -8.69 -24.51
CA GLU A 198 -1.05 -8.46 -25.04
C GLU A 198 -2.02 -8.06 -23.92
N ARG A 199 -1.92 -8.71 -22.75
CA ARG A 199 -2.75 -8.35 -21.59
C ARG A 199 -2.37 -7.00 -20.98
N ALA A 200 -1.09 -6.64 -20.94
CA ALA A 200 -0.63 -5.34 -20.47
C ALA A 200 -1.18 -4.18 -21.33
N ALA A 201 -1.43 -4.43 -22.62
CA ALA A 201 -2.04 -3.47 -23.54
C ALA A 201 -3.56 -3.32 -23.36
N GLN A 202 -4.22 -4.18 -22.58
CA GLN A 202 -5.63 -4.04 -22.27
C GLN A 202 -5.90 -2.80 -21.41
N LYS A 203 -7.18 -2.41 -21.37
CA LYS A 203 -7.65 -1.33 -20.49
C LYS A 203 -7.39 -1.68 -19.03
N GLU A 204 -6.87 -0.69 -18.30
CA GLU A 204 -6.71 -0.74 -16.85
C GLU A 204 -8.04 -0.72 -16.11
N GLU A 205 -8.19 -1.63 -15.16
CA GLU A 205 -9.31 -1.71 -14.24
C GLU A 205 -8.84 -1.59 -12.79
N ALA A 206 -9.72 -1.08 -11.92
CA ALA A 206 -9.49 -1.13 -10.49
C ALA A 206 -9.47 -2.60 -10.03
N LEU A 207 -8.62 -2.91 -9.06
CA LEU A 207 -8.56 -4.26 -8.48
C LEU A 207 -9.87 -4.60 -7.75
N PRO A 208 -10.59 -5.64 -8.19
CA PRO A 208 -11.79 -6.08 -7.51
C PRO A 208 -11.48 -6.54 -6.08
N ARG A 209 -12.39 -6.31 -5.14
CA ARG A 209 -12.21 -6.73 -3.75
C ARG A 209 -12.05 -8.24 -3.63
N GLU A 210 -12.80 -8.98 -4.44
CA GLU A 210 -12.78 -10.44 -4.51
C GLU A 210 -11.42 -10.96 -4.99
N GLU A 211 -10.78 -10.25 -5.94
CA GLU A 211 -9.43 -10.57 -6.40
C GLU A 211 -8.41 -10.34 -5.28
N ILE A 212 -8.53 -9.23 -4.56
CA ILE A 212 -7.66 -8.92 -3.43
C ILE A 212 -7.80 -9.96 -2.31
N GLU A 213 -9.04 -10.33 -1.98
CA GLU A 213 -9.32 -11.35 -0.96
C GLU A 213 -8.78 -12.73 -1.38
N GLN A 214 -8.87 -13.10 -2.65
CA GLN A 214 -8.38 -14.40 -3.12
C GLN A 214 -6.86 -14.47 -3.23
N ARG A 215 -6.21 -13.41 -3.71
CA ARG A 215 -4.80 -13.46 -4.17
C ARG A 215 -3.85 -12.55 -3.40
N GLY A 216 -4.37 -11.56 -2.67
CA GLY A 216 -3.58 -10.53 -2.01
C GLY A 216 -2.54 -11.06 -1.03
N GLY A 217 -2.82 -12.20 -0.39
CA GLY A 217 -1.89 -12.85 0.55
C GLY A 217 -0.57 -13.31 -0.08
N TRP A 218 -0.55 -13.64 -1.38
CA TRP A 218 0.65 -14.11 -2.06
C TRP A 218 1.52 -13.00 -2.61
N VAL A 219 0.98 -11.79 -2.77
CA VAL A 219 1.62 -10.69 -3.51
C VAL A 219 2.98 -10.32 -2.92
N GLU A 220 3.05 -10.09 -1.60
CA GLU A 220 4.29 -9.72 -0.91
C GLU A 220 5.37 -10.81 -1.08
N GLN A 221 5.01 -12.08 -0.86
CA GLN A 221 5.95 -13.20 -0.93
C GLN A 221 6.42 -13.45 -2.37
N ALA A 222 5.52 -13.36 -3.36
CA ALA A 222 5.87 -13.50 -4.76
C ALA A 222 6.82 -12.39 -5.23
N LEU A 223 6.59 -11.15 -4.80
CA LEU A 223 7.49 -10.02 -5.08
C LEU A 223 8.86 -10.23 -4.44
N ARG A 224 8.89 -10.66 -3.17
CA ARG A 224 10.14 -10.97 -2.47
C ARG A 224 10.94 -12.06 -3.20
N ALA A 225 10.28 -13.17 -3.55
CA ALA A 225 10.89 -14.26 -4.31
C ALA A 225 11.48 -13.77 -5.64
N ALA A 226 10.75 -12.93 -6.38
CA ALA A 226 11.19 -12.37 -7.66
C ALA A 226 12.44 -11.48 -7.53
N TYR A 227 12.52 -10.63 -6.52
CA TYR A 227 13.69 -9.76 -6.30
C TYR A 227 14.89 -10.49 -5.71
N GLU A 228 14.66 -11.47 -4.84
CA GLU A 228 15.73 -12.17 -4.10
C GLU A 228 16.20 -13.46 -4.78
N ARG A 229 15.57 -13.87 -5.89
CA ARG A 229 15.74 -15.20 -6.50
C ARG A 229 15.47 -16.32 -5.50
N GLY A 230 14.51 -16.09 -4.60
CA GLY A 230 14.08 -17.04 -3.58
C GLY A 230 13.02 -18.01 -4.09
N ASP A 231 12.60 -18.92 -3.21
CA ASP A 231 11.53 -19.88 -3.52
C ASP A 231 10.17 -19.16 -3.65
N TRP A 232 9.39 -19.58 -4.65
CA TRP A 232 8.02 -19.12 -4.81
C TRP A 232 7.15 -19.55 -3.62
N PRO A 233 6.17 -18.72 -3.18
CA PRO A 233 5.30 -19.09 -2.08
C PRO A 233 4.48 -20.35 -2.43
N SER A 234 4.31 -21.25 -1.46
CA SER A 234 3.58 -22.50 -1.65
C SER A 234 2.16 -22.25 -2.18
N GLY A 235 1.81 -22.92 -3.28
CA GLY A 235 0.52 -22.77 -3.95
C GLY A 235 0.44 -21.60 -4.95
N PHE A 236 1.46 -20.75 -5.05
CA PHE A 236 1.53 -19.76 -6.11
C PHE A 236 1.80 -20.43 -7.46
N GLN A 237 0.89 -20.18 -8.40
CA GLN A 237 1.04 -20.55 -9.80
C GLN A 237 1.02 -19.25 -10.59
N GLY A 238 2.13 -18.88 -11.22
CA GLY A 238 2.22 -17.59 -11.88
C GLY A 238 3.66 -17.12 -12.12
N GLN A 239 3.78 -15.86 -12.49
CA GLN A 239 5.06 -15.20 -12.76
C GLN A 239 5.03 -13.73 -12.35
N VAL A 240 6.17 -13.20 -11.91
CA VAL A 240 6.37 -11.76 -11.71
C VAL A 240 7.26 -11.24 -12.84
N TYR A 241 6.83 -10.15 -13.47
CA TYR A 241 7.59 -9.44 -14.51
C TYR A 241 8.12 -8.15 -13.92
N LEU A 242 9.43 -8.07 -13.71
CA LEU A 242 10.10 -6.94 -13.12
C LEU A 242 10.24 -5.80 -14.14
N PRO A 243 10.58 -4.56 -13.72
CA PRO A 243 10.69 -3.43 -14.65
C PRO A 243 11.71 -3.64 -15.77
N VAL A 244 12.72 -4.50 -15.57
CA VAL A 244 13.69 -4.88 -16.61
C VAL A 244 13.06 -5.75 -17.70
N ASP A 245 12.06 -6.55 -17.38
CA ASP A 245 11.33 -7.42 -18.31
C ASP A 245 10.29 -6.63 -19.13
N CYS A 246 9.95 -5.42 -18.65
CA CYS A 246 8.95 -4.54 -19.24
C CYS A 246 9.49 -3.66 -20.39
N ARG A 247 10.75 -3.86 -20.79
CA ARG A 247 11.42 -3.09 -21.85
C ARG A 247 11.33 -3.76 -23.22
#